data_AF-A0A1V4S7A0-F1
#
_entry.id   AF-A0A1V4S7A0-F1
#
_cell.length_a   1.000
_cell.length_b   1.000
_cell.length_c   1.000
_cell.angle_alpha   90.00
_cell.angle_beta   90.00
_cell.angle_gamma   90.00
#
_symmetry.space_group_name_H-M   'P 1'
#
loop_
_entity.id
_entity.type
_entity.pdbx_description
1 polymer ?
#
loop_
_entity_poly.entity_id
_entity_poly.type
_entity_poly.pdbx_seq_one_letter_code
_entity_poly.pdbx_strand_id
1 'polypeptide(L)' 'MIKNGIRVVIARLGMDAHWRGSIVVARALRNMNNTMVILGGTIPPDDIPKLKQAGIAEVFGPGTSLKKIVDFVSGSN' A
#
# COMPACT_ATOMS: atom_id res chain seq x y z
N MET A 1 15.98 6.09 -13.28
CA MET A 1 15.91 7.47 -12.75
C MET A 1 14.44 7.82 -12.50
N ILE A 2 13.98 7.84 -11.24
CA ILE A 2 12.56 8.09 -10.93
C ILE A 2 12.38 9.61 -10.75
N LYS A 3 11.83 10.29 -11.76
CA LYS A 3 11.59 11.75 -11.78
C LYS A 3 10.39 12.13 -10.89
N ASN A 4 10.63 13.13 -10.03
CA ASN A 4 9.70 13.99 -9.28
C ASN A 4 8.19 13.79 -9.54
N GLY A 5 7.48 13.21 -8.57
CA GLY A 5 6.01 13.12 -8.55
C GLY A 5 5.53 12.59 -7.20
N ILE A 6 4.45 13.17 -6.66
CA ILE A 6 3.99 13.00 -5.26
C ILE A 6 3.71 11.53 -4.92
N ARG A 7 4.42 10.99 -3.92
CA ARG A 7 4.24 9.63 -3.38
C ARG A 7 3.31 9.69 -2.16
N VAL A 8 2.06 9.25 -2.31
CA VAL A 8 1.09 9.25 -1.19
C VAL A 8 1.10 7.90 -0.48
N VAL A 9 1.52 7.90 0.79
CA VAL A 9 1.53 6.72 1.68
C VAL A 9 0.30 6.76 2.57
N ILE A 10 -0.45 5.65 2.65
CA ILE A 10 -1.61 5.53 3.56
C ILE A 10 -1.34 4.41 4.54
N ALA A 11 -0.88 4.77 5.74
CA ALA A 11 -0.66 3.83 6.82
C ALA A 11 -1.88 3.83 7.78
N ARG A 12 -2.65 2.74 7.69
CA ARG A 12 -3.58 2.20 8.72
C ARG A 12 -4.86 2.99 9.05
N LEU A 13 -6.02 2.33 8.90
CA LEU A 13 -7.30 2.69 9.53
C LEU A 13 -7.68 1.56 10.51
N GLY A 14 -7.35 1.73 11.79
CA GLY A 14 -7.91 0.95 12.91
C GLY A 14 -7.55 -0.54 13.02
N MET A 15 -7.77 -1.12 14.20
CA MET A 15 -7.72 -2.57 14.47
C MET A 15 -9.03 -3.29 14.10
N ASP A 16 -10.02 -2.53 13.65
CA ASP A 16 -11.33 -3.01 13.25
C ASP A 16 -11.28 -3.14 11.73
N ALA A 17 -11.54 -4.32 11.17
CA ALA A 17 -11.34 -4.74 9.76
C ALA A 17 -11.99 -3.87 8.65
N HIS A 18 -11.75 -2.56 8.63
CA HIS A 18 -12.35 -1.55 7.75
C HIS A 18 -11.38 -1.20 6.61
N TRP A 19 -10.93 -2.21 5.86
CA TRP A 19 -10.06 -2.05 4.68
C TRP A 19 -10.77 -1.41 3.47
N ARG A 20 -12.10 -1.26 3.52
CA ARG A 20 -12.92 -0.70 2.43
C ARG A 20 -12.53 0.74 2.08
N GLY A 21 -12.19 1.57 3.08
CA GLY A 21 -11.76 2.95 2.87
C GLY A 21 -10.46 3.02 2.06
N SER A 22 -9.49 2.18 2.39
CA SER A 22 -8.22 2.09 1.67
C SER A 22 -8.40 1.68 0.21
N ILE A 23 -9.37 0.81 -0.09
CA ILE A 23 -9.72 0.46 -1.47
C ILE A 23 -10.34 1.62 -2.22
N VAL A 24 -11.22 2.40 -1.60
CA VAL A 24 -11.81 3.57 -2.23
C VAL A 24 -10.72 4.57 -2.61
N VAL A 25 -9.78 4.83 -1.69
CA VAL A 25 -8.67 5.74 -1.96
C VAL A 25 -7.72 5.16 -3.01
N ALA A 26 -7.38 3.87 -2.95
CA ALA A 26 -6.57 3.21 -3.98
C ALA A 26 -7.22 3.31 -5.37
N ARG A 27 -8.53 3.06 -5.47
CA ARG A 27 -9.28 3.20 -6.72
C ARG A 27 -9.31 4.63 -7.24
N ALA A 28 -9.49 5.62 -6.36
CA ALA A 28 -9.48 7.03 -6.75
C ALA A 28 -8.12 7.47 -7.28
N LEU A 29 -7.04 6.95 -6.70
CA LEU A 29 -5.67 7.31 -7.04
C LEU A 29 -5.06 6.43 -8.16
N ARG A 30 -5.72 5.35 -8.60
CA ARG A 30 -5.16 4.35 -9.54
C ARG A 30 -4.70 4.90 -10.89
N ASN A 31 -5.32 5.99 -11.34
CA ASN A 31 -5.05 6.62 -12.64
C ASN A 31 -4.05 7.77 -12.53
N MET A 32 -3.51 8.04 -11.33
CA MET A 32 -2.49 9.06 -11.14
C MET A 32 -1.12 8.45 -11.46
N ASN A 33 -0.41 9.04 -12.43
CA ASN A 33 0.83 8.50 -12.99
C ASN A 33 1.97 8.27 -11.98
N ASN A 34 1.88 8.82 -10.76
CA ASN A 34 2.94 8.79 -9.76
C ASN A 34 2.47 8.35 -8.37
N THR A 35 1.34 7.65 -8.25
CA THR A 35 0.79 7.25 -6.95
C THR A 35 0.97 5.77 -6.65
N MET A 36 1.47 5.46 -5.45
CA MET A 36 1.69 4.11 -4.96
C MET A 36 1.01 3.95 -3.61
N VAL A 37 0.01 3.07 -3.53
CA VAL A 37 -0.71 2.78 -2.28
C VAL A 37 -0.17 1.51 -1.66
N ILE A 38 0.40 1.61 -0.47
CA ILE A 38 0.85 0.48 0.34
C ILE A 38 -0.07 0.30 1.55
N LEU A 39 -0.27 -0.94 1.99
CA LEU A 39 -1.01 -1.26 3.20
C LEU A 39 -0.11 -1.82 4.28
N GLY A 40 -0.49 -1.60 5.53
CA GLY A 40 0.15 -2.21 6.69
C GLY A 40 -0.88 -2.74 7.68
N GLY A 41 -0.57 -3.85 8.34
CA GLY A 41 -1.40 -4.42 9.40
C GLY A 41 -1.63 -5.93 9.26
N THR A 42 -2.51 -6.45 10.11
CA THR A 42 -2.89 -7.87 10.11
C THR A 42 -4.03 -8.09 9.12
N ILE A 43 -3.68 -8.50 7.90
CA ILE A 43 -4.63 -8.79 6.83
C ILE A 43 -4.68 -10.30 6.61
N PRO A 44 -5.88 -10.91 6.49
CA PRO A 44 -6.00 -12.32 6.13
C PRO A 44 -5.28 -12.61 4.80
N PRO A 45 -4.48 -13.68 4.70
CA PRO A 45 -3.76 -14.03 3.47
C PRO A 45 -4.66 -14.08 2.23
N ASP A 46 -5.90 -14.54 2.40
CA ASP A 46 -6.90 -14.69 1.33
C ASP A 46 -7.42 -13.35 0.76
N ASP A 47 -7.23 -12.25 1.50
CA ASP A 47 -7.63 -10.91 1.06
C ASP A 47 -6.50 -10.18 0.32
N ILE A 48 -5.25 -10.63 0.46
CA ILE A 48 -4.10 -10.02 -0.23
C ILE A 48 -4.29 -10.00 -1.76
N PRO A 49 -4.74 -11.09 -2.43
CA PRO A 49 -5.00 -11.07 -3.86
C PRO A 49 -6.06 -10.01 -4.26
N LYS A 50 -7.14 -9.89 -3.48
CA LYS A 50 -8.22 -8.91 -3.73
C LYS A 50 -7.70 -7.48 -3.58
N LEU A 51 -6.84 -7.25 -2.60
CA LEU A 51 -6.21 -5.95 -2.34
C LEU A 51 -5.25 -5.57 -3.47
N LYS A 52 -4.41 -6.49 -3.94
CA LYS A 52 -3.52 -6.24 -5.09
C LYS A 52 -4.32 -5.91 -6.35
N GLN A 53 -5.39 -6.66 -6.62
CA GLN A 53 -6.31 -6.37 -7.74
C GLN A 53 -7.00 -4.99 -7.60
N ALA A 54 -7.21 -4.50 -6.39
CA ALA A 54 -7.84 -3.20 -6.14
C ALA A 54 -6.90 -1.99 -6.35
N GLY A 55 -5.62 -2.22 -6.66
CA GLY A 55 -4.62 -1.15 -6.88
C GLY A 55 -3.67 -0.93 -5.71
N ILE A 56 -3.58 -1.89 -4.78
CA ILE A 56 -2.62 -1.84 -3.68
C ILE A 56 -1.30 -2.45 -4.15
N ALA A 57 -0.24 -1.67 -4.07
CA ALA A 57 1.09 -2.02 -4.56
C ALA A 57 1.73 -3.11 -3.69
N GLU A 58 1.65 -2.98 -2.36
CA GLU A 58 2.17 -3.99 -1.45
C GLU A 58 1.47 -3.98 -0.09
N VAL A 59 1.47 -5.13 0.58
CA VAL A 59 0.91 -5.34 1.92
C VAL A 59 2.03 -5.72 2.90
N PHE A 60 2.24 -4.90 3.91
CA PHE A 60 3.22 -5.11 4.97
C PHE A 60 2.55 -5.67 6.23
N GLY A 61 2.78 -6.96 6.49
CA GLY A 61 2.25 -7.65 7.67
C GLY A 61 2.93 -7.22 8.97
N PRO A 62 2.38 -7.65 10.13
CA PRO A 62 3.03 -7.45 11.42
C PRO A 62 4.44 -8.07 11.42
N GLY A 63 5.42 -7.33 11.96
CA GLY A 63 6.82 -7.77 11.98
C GLY A 63 7.62 -7.48 10.70
N THR A 64 7.02 -6.89 9.67
CA THR A 64 7.78 -6.42 8.50
C THR A 64 8.80 -5.35 8.93
N SER A 65 10.08 -5.55 8.58
CA SER A 65 11.13 -4.59 8.93
C SER A 65 10.90 -3.24 8.24
N LEU A 66 11.15 -2.15 8.97
CA LEU A 66 11.11 -0.80 8.40
C LEU A 66 12.05 -0.68 7.20
N LYS A 67 13.22 -1.32 7.26
CA LYS A 67 14.18 -1.37 6.15
C LYS A 67 13.53 -1.89 4.87
N LYS A 68 12.77 -2.98 4.94
CA LYS A 68 12.07 -3.55 3.77
C LYS A 68 11.03 -2.59 3.19
N ILE A 69 10.31 -1.86 4.05
CA ILE A 69 9.35 -0.84 3.60
C ILE A 69 10.08 0.31 2.91
N VAL A 70 11.18 0.78 3.49
CA VAL A 70 11.99 1.87 2.93
C VAL A 70 12.58 1.47 1.58
N ASP A 71 13.22 0.30 1.49
CA ASP A 71 13.82 -0.23 0.25
C ASP A 71 12.77 -0.33 -0.88
N PHE A 72 11.56 -0.81 -0.53
CA PHE A 72 10.43 -0.87 -1.46
C PHE A 72 10.00 0.52 -1.96
N VAL A 73 9.90 1.50 -1.06
CA VAL A 73 9.46 2.85 -1.39
C VAL A 73 10.54 3.67 -2.12
N SER A 74 11.81 3.43 -1.84
CA SER A 74 12.93 4.11 -2.50
C SER A 74 13.22 3.57 -3.90
N GLY A 75 12.74 2.35 -4.21
CA GLY A 75 13.14 1.65 -5.43
C GLY A 75 14.61 1.20 -5.40
N SER A 76 15.18 1.11 -4.20
CA SER A 76 16.53 0.62 -3.95
C SER A 76 16.48 -0.90 -3.91
N ASN A 77 16.53 -1.53 -5.09
CA ASN A 77 16.71 -2.97 -5.22
C ASN A 77 18.20 -3.26 -5.44
#